data_AF-A0A2N2RQS6-F1
#
_entry.id   AF-A0A2N2RQS6-F1
#
_cell.length_a   1.000
_cell.length_b   1.000
_cell.length_c   1.000
_cell.angle_alpha   90.00
_cell.angle_beta   90.00
_cell.angle_gamma   90.00
#
_symmetry.space_group_name_H-M   'P 1'
#
loop_
_entity.id
_entity.type
_entity.pdbx_description
1 polymer ?
#
loop_
_entity_poly.entity_id
_entity_poly.type
_entity_poly.pdbx_seq_one_letter_code
_entity_poly.pdbx_strand_id
1 'polypeptide(L)'
;MAKPLSTLLSSTPAPPGATTAAAPSGEAMFGFLDDCHREMQRQLGLLAALARDIETDGLTPVVRARVREVQTWFNVQAREHHLDEEHNVFPALLASADDEVVQAARRLTQDHAWLETDWMEIEPSLAAAADGYTWFDPAVLRYAVEVFQQLYLDHIVLEETLAYPAARSAIPQAEIAAMGVEMARRRALRESRTVRRS
;
A
#
# COMPACT_ATOMS: atom_id res chain seq x y z
N MET A 1 -58.82 19.03 40.74
CA MET A 1 -58.58 18.30 39.47
C MET A 1 -57.23 18.76 38.89
N ALA A 2 -56.36 17.79 38.60
CA ALA A 2 -55.14 17.78 37.77
C ALA A 2 -54.12 18.96 37.79
N LYS A 3 -52.85 18.61 38.14
CA LYS A 3 -51.60 19.29 37.72
C LYS A 3 -51.37 19.13 36.20
N PRO A 4 -50.53 19.98 35.57
CA PRO A 4 -49.18 19.54 35.14
C PRO A 4 -48.07 20.57 35.52
N LEU A 5 -46.92 20.21 36.11
CA LEU A 5 -45.67 19.67 35.49
C LEU A 5 -45.10 20.62 34.41
N SER A 6 -44.18 21.54 34.77
CA SER A 6 -42.70 21.47 34.51
C SER A 6 -42.35 21.15 33.05
N THR A 7 -41.54 21.99 32.37
CA THR A 7 -40.08 21.78 32.32
C THR A 7 -39.36 23.04 31.82
N LEU A 8 -38.33 23.43 32.57
CA LEU A 8 -37.32 24.44 32.22
C LEU A 8 -36.42 23.89 31.10
N LEU A 9 -36.24 24.66 30.02
CA LEU A 9 -35.23 24.39 29.00
C LEU A 9 -33.84 24.73 29.57
N SER A 10 -33.11 23.71 30.03
CA SER A 10 -31.68 23.81 30.30
C SER A 10 -30.92 23.70 28.97
N SER A 11 -30.25 24.78 28.58
CA SER A 11 -29.29 24.76 27.47
C SER A 11 -27.94 24.26 27.99
N THR A 12 -27.51 23.10 27.54
CA THR A 12 -26.19 22.52 27.87
C THR A 12 -25.13 23.10 26.94
N PRO A 13 -23.98 23.62 27.44
CA PRO A 13 -22.89 24.03 26.57
C PRO A 13 -22.19 22.80 25.98
N ALA A 14 -21.87 22.86 24.68
CA ALA A 14 -21.15 21.81 23.96
C ALA A 14 -19.72 21.63 24.51
N PRO A 15 -19.19 20.39 24.56
CA PRO A 15 -17.82 20.14 25.01
C PRO A 15 -16.79 20.67 23.99
N PRO A 16 -15.62 21.15 24.44
CA PRO A 16 -14.53 21.54 23.56
C PRO A 16 -13.77 20.27 23.13
N GLY A 17 -13.43 20.20 21.84
CA GLY A 17 -12.54 19.15 21.33
C GLY A 17 -13.10 18.30 20.19
N ALA A 18 -13.78 18.91 19.23
CA ALA A 18 -13.72 18.38 17.87
C ALA A 18 -12.51 19.06 17.20
N THR A 19 -11.39 18.34 17.10
CA THR A 19 -10.41 18.68 16.08
C THR A 19 -11.18 18.60 14.76
N THR A 20 -11.40 19.73 14.11
CA THR A 20 -11.76 19.75 12.70
C THR A 20 -10.63 19.03 11.99
N ALA A 21 -10.84 17.75 11.66
CA ALA A 21 -9.97 17.05 10.74
C ALA A 21 -9.91 17.92 9.48
N ALA A 22 -8.74 18.50 9.22
CA ALA A 22 -8.52 19.29 8.03
C ALA A 22 -8.97 18.44 6.83
N ALA A 23 -9.71 19.03 5.90
CA ALA A 23 -10.07 18.35 4.66
C ALA A 23 -8.80 17.78 4.05
N PRO A 24 -8.77 16.51 3.59
CA PRO A 24 -7.58 15.95 2.98
C PRO A 24 -7.19 16.82 1.80
N SER A 25 -6.04 17.49 1.90
CA SER A 25 -5.47 18.25 0.80
C SER A 25 -5.01 17.28 -0.29
N GLY A 26 -4.89 17.73 -1.54
CA GLY A 26 -4.28 16.89 -2.58
C GLY A 26 -2.83 16.47 -2.25
N GLU A 27 -2.13 17.26 -1.44
CA GLU A 27 -0.84 16.89 -0.85
C GLU A 27 -0.93 15.64 0.04
N ALA A 28 -2.08 15.39 0.69
CA ALA A 28 -2.28 14.22 1.52
C ALA A 28 -2.38 12.92 0.71
N MET A 29 -2.87 12.96 -0.55
CA MET A 29 -2.98 11.76 -1.39
C MET A 29 -1.59 11.28 -1.83
N PHE A 30 -0.84 12.14 -2.51
CA PHE A 30 0.48 11.73 -2.97
C PHE A 30 1.47 11.60 -1.80
N GLY A 31 1.35 12.41 -0.74
CA GLY A 31 2.14 12.19 0.48
C GLY A 31 1.88 10.80 1.08
N PHE A 32 0.64 10.31 1.00
CA PHE A 32 0.33 8.93 1.37
C PHE A 32 0.97 7.89 0.45
N LEU A 33 1.00 8.12 -0.86
CA LEU A 33 1.69 7.24 -1.81
C LEU A 33 3.22 7.23 -1.56
N ASP A 34 3.80 8.40 -1.33
CA ASP A 34 5.21 8.56 -0.94
C ASP A 34 5.50 7.80 0.38
N ASP A 35 4.57 7.81 1.34
CA ASP A 35 4.69 7.04 2.59
C ASP A 35 4.62 5.53 2.33
N CYS A 36 3.77 5.10 1.39
CA CYS A 36 3.69 3.69 0.96
C CYS A 36 4.98 3.23 0.30
N HIS A 37 5.62 4.04 -0.54
CA HIS A 37 6.93 3.71 -1.12
C HIS A 37 8.01 3.51 -0.06
N ARG A 38 8.07 4.38 0.95
CA ARG A 38 9.05 4.23 2.04
C ARG A 38 8.84 2.95 2.84
N GLU A 39 7.59 2.59 3.10
CA GLU A 39 7.27 1.33 3.76
C GLU A 39 7.58 0.12 2.84
N MET A 40 7.28 0.23 1.55
CA MET A 40 7.58 -0.81 0.56
C MET A 40 9.08 -1.08 0.45
N GLN A 41 9.91 -0.04 0.36
CA GLN A 41 11.37 -0.18 0.38
C GLN A 41 11.87 -0.88 1.66
N ARG A 42 11.28 -0.57 2.81
CA ARG A 42 11.59 -1.23 4.08
C ARG A 42 11.21 -2.72 4.04
N GLN A 43 10.04 -3.05 3.51
CA GLN A 43 9.53 -4.42 3.41
C GLN A 43 10.34 -5.25 2.40
N LEU A 44 10.79 -4.66 1.30
CA LEU A 44 11.70 -5.29 0.35
C LEU A 44 13.05 -5.61 1.00
N GLY A 45 13.59 -4.68 1.78
CA GLY A 45 14.82 -4.92 2.57
C GLY A 45 14.66 -6.06 3.57
N LEU A 46 13.50 -6.14 4.24
CA LEU A 46 13.18 -7.26 5.13
C LEU A 46 13.05 -8.58 4.37
N LEU A 47 12.36 -8.59 3.23
CA LEU A 47 12.18 -9.78 2.40
C LEU A 47 13.53 -10.33 1.91
N ALA A 48 14.42 -9.46 1.42
CA ALA A 48 15.77 -9.84 1.00
C ALA A 48 16.63 -10.34 2.16
N ALA A 49 16.50 -9.76 3.36
CA ALA A 49 17.17 -10.28 4.55
C ALA A 49 16.64 -11.68 4.93
N LEU A 50 15.32 -11.87 4.95
CA LEU A 50 14.72 -13.16 5.29
C LEU A 50 15.08 -14.25 4.30
N ALA A 51 15.14 -13.97 3.00
CA ALA A 51 15.59 -14.93 2.00
C ALA A 51 17.02 -15.42 2.28
N ARG A 52 17.92 -14.53 2.72
CA ARG A 52 19.28 -14.91 3.15
C ARG A 52 19.27 -15.70 4.46
N ASP A 53 18.53 -15.24 5.46
CA ASP A 53 18.45 -15.92 6.77
C ASP A 53 17.86 -17.34 6.63
N ILE A 54 16.91 -17.56 5.72
CA ILE A 54 16.38 -18.90 5.42
C ILE A 54 17.47 -19.83 4.89
N GLU A 55 18.36 -19.32 4.03
CA GLU A 55 19.47 -20.08 3.47
C GLU A 55 20.57 -20.37 4.51
N THR A 56 20.88 -19.41 5.40
CA THR A 56 22.00 -19.54 6.36
C THR A 56 21.60 -20.15 7.71
N ASP A 57 20.51 -19.67 8.28
CA ASP A 57 20.09 -19.95 9.67
C ASP A 57 18.92 -20.95 9.72
N GLY A 58 18.25 -21.15 8.58
CA GLY A 58 17.12 -22.04 8.43
C GLY A 58 15.82 -21.49 9.06
N LEU A 59 14.82 -22.37 9.19
CA LEU A 59 13.45 -22.00 9.55
C LEU A 59 13.23 -21.90 11.07
N THR A 60 14.02 -21.06 11.75
CA THR A 60 13.83 -20.81 13.19
C THR A 60 12.44 -20.22 13.49
N PRO A 61 11.89 -20.37 14.72
CA PRO A 61 10.59 -19.78 15.06
C PRO A 61 10.49 -18.27 14.78
N VAL A 62 11.60 -17.54 14.96
CA VAL A 62 11.68 -16.09 14.71
C VAL A 62 11.64 -15.79 13.21
N VAL A 63 12.44 -16.50 12.40
CA VAL A 63 12.43 -16.37 10.93
C VAL A 63 11.03 -16.67 10.39
N ARG A 64 10.42 -17.77 10.82
CA ARG A 64 9.07 -18.18 10.39
C ARG A 64 8.00 -17.15 10.73
N ALA A 65 8.08 -16.53 11.91
CA ALA A 65 7.14 -15.48 12.30
C ALA A 65 7.28 -14.23 11.41
N ARG A 66 8.51 -13.80 11.13
CA ARG A 66 8.78 -12.65 10.27
C ARG A 66 8.39 -12.90 8.81
N VAL A 67 8.61 -14.11 8.30
CA VAL A 67 8.16 -14.50 6.95
C VAL A 67 6.64 -14.32 6.83
N ARG A 68 5.86 -14.79 7.82
CA ARG A 68 4.39 -14.59 7.83
C ARG A 68 4.00 -13.12 7.79
N GLU A 69 4.67 -12.27 8.57
CA GLU A 69 4.37 -10.83 8.63
C GLU A 69 4.64 -10.15 7.29
N VAL A 70 5.81 -10.40 6.69
CA VAL A 70 6.20 -9.83 5.38
C VAL A 70 5.29 -10.35 4.27
N GLN A 71 5.02 -11.66 4.24
CA GLN A 71 4.10 -12.28 3.28
C GLN A 71 2.70 -11.67 3.36
N THR A 72 2.16 -11.50 4.57
CA THR A 72 0.84 -10.89 4.78
C THR A 72 0.81 -9.45 4.27
N TRP A 73 1.89 -8.71 4.50
CA TRP A 73 2.00 -7.33 4.04
C TRP A 73 1.99 -7.25 2.50
N PHE A 74 2.80 -8.03 1.78
CA PHE A 74 2.81 -8.02 0.32
C PHE A 74 1.50 -8.52 -0.28
N ASN A 75 0.87 -9.53 0.35
CA ASN A 75 -0.42 -10.06 -0.11
C ASN A 75 -1.57 -9.05 -0.07
N VAL A 76 -1.44 -7.97 0.72
CA VAL A 76 -2.50 -6.97 0.91
C VAL A 76 -2.03 -5.58 0.50
N GLN A 77 -1.02 -5.03 1.18
CA GLN A 77 -0.67 -3.63 1.10
C GLN A 77 -0.02 -3.25 -0.23
N ALA A 78 0.86 -4.10 -0.76
CA ALA A 78 1.52 -3.87 -2.04
C ALA A 78 0.52 -3.86 -3.21
N ARG A 79 -0.38 -4.86 -3.25
CA ARG A 79 -1.45 -4.92 -4.25
C ARG A 79 -2.41 -3.73 -4.16
N GLU A 80 -2.77 -3.30 -2.96
CA GLU A 80 -3.66 -2.15 -2.76
C GLU A 80 -3.01 -0.84 -3.20
N HIS A 81 -1.70 -0.70 -3.04
CA HIS A 81 -0.95 0.44 -3.55
C HIS A 81 -1.00 0.53 -5.07
N HIS A 82 -0.71 -0.57 -5.78
CA HIS A 82 -0.84 -0.62 -7.24
C HIS A 82 -2.28 -0.30 -7.71
N LEU A 83 -3.29 -0.83 -7.00
CA LEU A 83 -4.69 -0.52 -7.30
C LEU A 83 -5.04 0.95 -7.05
N ASP A 84 -4.41 1.62 -6.09
CA ASP A 84 -4.60 3.04 -5.86
C ASP A 84 -4.04 3.85 -7.04
N GLU A 85 -2.89 3.46 -7.61
CA GLU A 85 -2.27 4.14 -8.75
C GLU A 85 -2.99 3.89 -10.06
N GLU A 86 -3.36 2.65 -10.35
CA GLU A 86 -4.07 2.28 -11.58
C GLU A 86 -5.43 2.97 -11.69
N HIS A 87 -6.11 3.20 -10.56
CA HIS A 87 -7.40 3.89 -10.55
C HIS A 87 -7.28 5.42 -10.59
N ASN A 88 -6.27 6.00 -9.93
CA ASN A 88 -6.26 7.43 -9.65
C ASN A 88 -5.13 8.20 -10.34
N VAL A 89 -4.00 7.56 -10.63
CA VAL A 89 -2.79 8.20 -11.16
C VAL A 89 -2.64 7.91 -12.66
N PHE A 90 -2.58 6.64 -13.04
CA PHE A 90 -2.25 6.23 -14.40
C PHE A 90 -3.24 6.72 -15.48
N PRO A 91 -4.56 6.83 -15.24
CA PRO A 91 -5.49 7.34 -16.23
C PRO A 91 -5.15 8.76 -16.70
N ALA A 92 -4.72 9.63 -15.78
CA ALA A 92 -4.33 11.00 -16.12
C ALA A 92 -3.03 11.03 -16.95
N LEU A 93 -2.08 10.15 -16.65
CA LEU A 93 -0.81 10.05 -17.39
C LEU A 93 -1.02 9.51 -18.81
N LEU A 94 -1.89 8.52 -18.98
CA LEU A 94 -2.24 7.95 -20.28
C LEU A 94 -2.98 8.95 -21.19
N ALA A 95 -3.63 9.95 -20.61
CA ALA A 95 -4.30 11.03 -21.33
C ALA A 95 -3.38 12.23 -21.62
N SER A 96 -2.10 12.18 -21.21
CA SER A 96 -1.12 13.24 -21.46
C SER A 96 -0.86 13.45 -22.95
N ALA A 97 -0.53 14.69 -23.33
CA ALA A 97 -0.02 15.02 -24.66
C ALA A 97 1.50 14.79 -24.79
N ASP A 98 2.17 14.47 -23.68
CA ASP A 98 3.59 14.13 -23.65
C ASP A 98 3.79 12.63 -23.82
N ASP A 99 4.42 12.24 -24.93
CA ASP A 99 4.69 10.84 -25.27
C ASP A 99 5.55 10.14 -24.21
N GLU A 100 6.50 10.84 -23.57
CA GLU A 100 7.36 10.25 -22.53
C GLU A 100 6.53 9.83 -21.31
N VAL A 101 5.59 10.68 -20.89
CA VAL A 101 4.67 10.40 -19.78
C VAL A 101 3.75 9.23 -20.11
N VAL A 102 3.22 9.17 -21.34
CA VAL A 102 2.37 8.05 -21.78
C VAL A 102 3.14 6.74 -21.80
N GLN A 103 4.39 6.73 -22.27
CA GLN A 103 5.24 5.53 -22.26
C GLN A 103 5.57 5.10 -20.84
N ALA A 104 5.86 6.03 -19.94
CA ALA A 104 6.10 5.73 -18.53
C ALA A 104 4.88 5.05 -17.89
N ALA A 105 3.67 5.57 -18.09
CA ALA A 105 2.45 4.96 -17.56
C ALA A 105 2.21 3.52 -18.09
N ARG A 106 2.48 3.29 -19.39
CA ARG A 106 2.39 1.94 -19.98
C ARG A 106 3.42 0.99 -19.38
N ARG A 107 4.65 1.46 -19.18
CA ARG A 107 5.71 0.69 -18.51
C ARG A 107 5.31 0.35 -17.08
N LEU A 108 4.86 1.32 -16.29
CA LEU A 108 4.44 1.08 -14.89
C LEU A 108 3.30 0.07 -14.79
N THR A 109 2.30 0.16 -15.68
CA THR A 109 1.22 -0.83 -15.77
C THR A 109 1.76 -2.24 -16.07
N GLN A 110 2.76 -2.34 -16.95
CA GLN A 110 3.39 -3.61 -17.26
C GLN A 110 4.26 -4.12 -16.11
N ASP A 111 4.95 -3.23 -15.41
CA ASP A 111 5.74 -3.56 -14.22
C ASP A 111 4.83 -4.11 -13.10
N HIS A 112 3.63 -3.56 -12.88
CA HIS A 112 2.65 -4.14 -11.95
C HIS A 112 2.30 -5.59 -12.28
N ALA A 113 2.09 -5.90 -13.56
CA ALA A 113 1.79 -7.26 -14.00
C ALA A 113 2.99 -8.22 -13.79
N TRP A 114 4.21 -7.74 -14.01
CA TRP A 114 5.43 -8.50 -13.73
C TRP A 114 5.63 -8.72 -12.23
N LEU A 115 5.44 -7.68 -11.41
CA LEU A 115 5.52 -7.77 -9.95
C LEU A 115 4.50 -8.76 -9.38
N GLU A 116 3.26 -8.76 -9.88
CA GLU A 116 2.26 -9.76 -9.47
C GLU A 116 2.69 -11.18 -9.88
N THR A 117 3.27 -11.34 -11.08
CA THR A 117 3.76 -12.63 -11.57
C THR A 117 4.92 -13.15 -10.71
N ASP A 118 5.93 -12.32 -10.47
CA ASP A 118 7.07 -12.65 -9.61
C ASP A 118 6.61 -13.00 -8.19
N TRP A 119 5.63 -12.26 -7.66
CA TRP A 119 5.06 -12.55 -6.35
C TRP A 119 4.35 -13.91 -6.31
N MET A 120 3.59 -14.28 -7.36
CA MET A 120 2.96 -15.61 -7.43
C MET A 120 3.96 -16.76 -7.43
N GLU A 121 5.19 -16.54 -7.91
CA GLU A 121 6.27 -17.54 -7.86
C GLU A 121 7.00 -17.55 -6.50
N ILE A 122 7.14 -16.39 -5.85
CA ILE A 122 7.83 -16.25 -4.55
C ILE A 122 6.95 -16.71 -3.37
N GLU A 123 5.68 -16.32 -3.38
CA GLU A 123 4.75 -16.46 -2.24
C GLU A 123 4.60 -17.90 -1.74
N PRO A 124 4.50 -18.94 -2.61
CA PRO A 124 4.39 -20.33 -2.15
C PRO A 124 5.59 -20.81 -1.34
N SER A 125 6.80 -20.36 -1.71
CA SER A 125 8.03 -20.71 -0.99
C SER A 125 8.08 -20.02 0.38
N LEU A 126 7.62 -18.76 0.46
CA LEU A 126 7.48 -18.05 1.74
C LEU A 126 6.41 -18.68 2.63
N ALA A 127 5.28 -19.10 2.06
CA ALA A 127 4.23 -19.81 2.78
C ALA A 127 4.77 -21.13 3.37
N ALA A 128 5.51 -21.90 2.57
CA ALA A 128 6.18 -23.11 3.00
C ALA A 128 7.16 -22.85 4.15
N ALA A 129 8.03 -21.84 3.99
CA ALA A 129 8.98 -21.43 5.01
C ALA A 129 8.28 -21.03 6.30
N ALA A 130 7.22 -20.21 6.22
CA ALA A 130 6.38 -19.82 7.34
C ALA A 130 5.83 -21.05 8.08
N ASP A 131 5.40 -22.09 7.39
CA ASP A 131 4.87 -23.32 8.02
C ASP A 131 5.96 -24.30 8.47
N GLY A 132 7.22 -24.05 8.14
CA GLY A 132 8.36 -24.89 8.52
C GLY A 132 8.65 -26.02 7.53
N TYR A 133 8.06 -25.98 6.34
CA TYR A 133 8.34 -26.93 5.26
C TYR A 133 9.60 -26.53 4.49
N THR A 134 10.35 -27.52 3.99
CA THR A 134 11.64 -27.32 3.32
C THR A 134 11.66 -27.93 1.91
N TRP A 135 10.51 -28.00 1.24
CA TRP A 135 10.41 -28.57 -0.11
C TRP A 135 10.81 -27.59 -1.22
N PHE A 136 10.93 -26.30 -0.89
CA PHE A 136 11.44 -25.27 -1.81
C PHE A 136 12.96 -25.20 -1.75
N ASP A 137 13.58 -24.67 -2.81
CA ASP A 137 15.03 -24.41 -2.86
C ASP A 137 15.33 -22.99 -2.33
N PRO A 138 16.05 -22.84 -1.20
CA PRO A 138 16.38 -21.53 -0.64
C PRO A 138 17.19 -20.64 -1.58
N ALA A 139 18.07 -21.20 -2.41
CA ALA A 139 18.88 -20.42 -3.34
C ALA A 139 18.03 -19.85 -4.48
N VAL A 140 17.04 -20.63 -4.96
CA VAL A 140 16.06 -20.17 -5.96
C VAL A 140 15.17 -19.08 -5.37
N LEU A 141 14.67 -19.26 -4.15
CA LEU A 141 13.89 -18.23 -3.45
C LEU A 141 14.68 -16.92 -3.31
N ARG A 142 15.95 -17.00 -2.88
CA ARG A 142 16.79 -15.81 -2.75
C ARG A 142 16.97 -15.09 -4.07
N TYR A 143 17.28 -15.81 -5.15
CA TYR A 143 17.43 -15.20 -6.46
C TYR A 143 16.14 -14.55 -6.96
N ALA A 144 14.98 -15.20 -6.79
CA ALA A 144 13.69 -14.65 -7.17
C ALA A 144 13.38 -13.35 -6.39
N VAL A 145 13.66 -13.33 -5.08
CA VAL A 145 13.51 -12.15 -4.23
C VAL A 145 14.44 -11.00 -4.67
N GLU A 146 15.67 -11.28 -5.07
CA GLU A 146 16.61 -10.28 -5.58
C GLU A 146 16.09 -9.62 -6.88
N VAL A 147 15.56 -10.43 -7.82
CA VAL A 147 14.96 -9.93 -9.07
C VAL A 147 13.72 -9.06 -8.77
N PHE A 148 12.81 -9.57 -7.94
CA PHE A 148 11.60 -8.86 -7.53
C PHE A 148 11.92 -7.53 -6.83
N GLN A 149 12.91 -7.53 -5.93
CA GLN A 149 13.38 -6.32 -5.25
C GLN A 149 13.89 -5.30 -6.24
N GLN A 150 14.73 -5.71 -7.20
CA GLN A 150 15.29 -4.78 -8.17
C GLN A 150 14.20 -4.17 -9.07
N LEU A 151 13.23 -4.97 -9.53
CA LEU A 151 12.11 -4.48 -10.31
C LEU A 151 11.31 -3.42 -9.54
N TYR A 152 11.00 -3.67 -8.27
CA TYR A 152 10.30 -2.69 -7.43
C TYR A 152 11.08 -1.38 -7.25
N LEU A 153 12.39 -1.46 -7.03
CA LEU A 153 13.21 -0.27 -6.84
C LEU A 153 13.26 0.59 -8.11
N ASP A 154 13.42 -0.04 -9.27
CA ASP A 154 13.41 0.67 -10.56
C ASP A 154 12.02 1.24 -10.89
N HIS A 155 10.96 0.54 -10.48
CA HIS A 155 9.57 0.98 -10.59
C HIS A 155 9.31 2.25 -9.78
N ILE A 156 9.59 2.21 -8.47
CA ILE A 156 9.42 3.36 -7.55
C ILE A 156 10.20 4.58 -8.05
N VAL A 157 11.42 4.39 -8.55
CA VAL A 157 12.21 5.48 -9.12
C VAL A 157 11.50 6.14 -10.30
N LEU A 158 10.93 5.37 -11.22
CA LEU A 158 10.19 5.91 -12.36
C LEU A 158 8.95 6.70 -11.90
N GLU A 159 8.26 6.21 -10.87
CA GLU A 159 7.08 6.87 -10.32
C GLU A 159 7.43 8.20 -9.67
N GLU A 160 8.40 8.21 -8.77
CA GLU A 160 8.77 9.40 -8.02
C GLU A 160 9.43 10.47 -8.90
N THR A 161 10.19 10.06 -9.93
CA THR A 161 10.94 10.99 -10.76
C THR A 161 10.14 11.57 -11.92
N LEU A 162 9.14 10.83 -12.43
CA LEU A 162 8.40 11.22 -13.63
C LEU A 162 6.89 11.14 -13.46
N ALA A 163 6.36 10.00 -13.04
CA ALA A 163 4.92 9.74 -13.06
C ALA A 163 4.15 10.64 -12.07
N TYR A 164 4.59 10.71 -10.82
CA TYR A 164 3.93 11.51 -9.78
C TYR A 164 4.03 13.01 -10.06
N PRO A 165 5.20 13.59 -10.44
CA PRO A 165 5.27 14.98 -10.87
C PRO A 165 4.34 15.32 -12.03
N ALA A 166 4.24 14.44 -13.03
CA ALA A 166 3.34 14.63 -14.17
C ALA A 166 1.86 14.56 -13.74
N ALA A 167 1.49 13.59 -12.90
CA ALA A 167 0.12 13.44 -12.40
C ALA A 167 -0.32 14.64 -11.55
N ARG A 168 0.56 15.13 -10.64
CA ARG A 168 0.30 16.33 -9.84
C ARG A 168 0.05 17.58 -10.69
N SER A 169 0.68 17.65 -11.86
CA SER A 169 0.52 18.77 -12.79
C SER A 169 -0.72 18.65 -13.67
N ALA A 170 -1.16 17.41 -13.96
CA ALA A 170 -2.29 17.12 -14.84
C ALA A 170 -3.65 17.08 -14.13
N ILE A 171 -3.71 16.60 -12.88
CA ILE A 171 -4.97 16.37 -12.17
C ILE A 171 -5.38 17.64 -11.40
N PRO A 172 -6.63 18.14 -11.54
CA PRO A 172 -7.10 19.28 -10.75
C PRO A 172 -7.02 19.02 -9.24
N GLN A 173 -6.57 20.01 -8.46
CA GLN A 173 -6.40 19.88 -7.00
C GLN A 173 -7.66 19.38 -6.26
N ALA A 174 -8.85 19.76 -6.73
CA ALA A 174 -10.12 19.31 -6.16
C ALA A 174 -10.35 17.81 -6.38
N GLU A 175 -9.92 17.26 -7.52
CA GLU A 175 -10.00 15.84 -7.83
C GLU A 175 -8.98 15.04 -7.01
N ILE A 176 -7.74 15.54 -6.86
CA ILE A 176 -6.72 14.90 -6.00
C ILE A 176 -7.21 14.81 -4.54
N ALA A 177 -7.85 15.86 -4.01
CA ALA A 177 -8.43 15.84 -2.68
C ALA A 177 -9.54 14.78 -2.53
N ALA A 178 -10.42 14.66 -3.53
CA ALA A 178 -11.49 13.66 -3.55
C ALA A 178 -10.93 12.22 -3.62
N MET A 179 -9.90 12.00 -4.44
CA MET A 179 -9.19 10.72 -4.53
C MET A 179 -8.58 10.32 -3.18
N GLY A 180 -7.92 11.26 -2.49
CA GLY A 180 -7.35 11.03 -1.15
C GLY A 180 -8.40 10.62 -0.11
N VAL A 181 -9.59 11.26 -0.12
CA VAL A 181 -10.72 10.88 0.74
C VAL A 181 -11.18 9.45 0.45
N GLU A 182 -11.33 9.08 -0.82
CA GLU A 182 -11.81 7.74 -1.19
C GLU A 182 -10.78 6.66 -0.82
N MET A 183 -9.49 6.88 -1.08
CA MET A 183 -8.41 5.96 -0.69
C MET A 183 -8.40 5.70 0.82
N ALA A 184 -8.47 6.77 1.63
CA ALA A 184 -8.55 6.66 3.09
C ALA A 184 -9.80 5.89 3.55
N ARG A 185 -10.96 6.14 2.93
CA ARG A 185 -12.21 5.45 3.24
C ARG A 185 -12.13 3.95 2.93
N ARG A 186 -11.60 3.56 1.76
CA ARG A 186 -11.41 2.15 1.38
C ARG A 186 -10.52 1.42 2.39
N ARG A 187 -9.45 2.07 2.83
CA ARG A 187 -8.51 1.52 3.83
C ARG A 187 -9.16 1.31 5.20
N ALA A 188 -9.85 2.32 5.73
CA ALA A 188 -10.55 2.20 7.03
C ALA A 188 -11.63 1.09 7.03
N LEU A 189 -12.33 0.91 5.91
CA LEU A 189 -13.32 -0.17 5.76
C LEU A 189 -12.67 -1.56 5.78
N ARG A 190 -11.44 -1.69 5.28
CA ARG A 190 -10.69 -2.96 5.33
C ARG A 190 -10.17 -3.25 6.72
N GLU A 191 -9.55 -2.29 7.39
CA GLU A 191 -9.03 -2.46 8.75
C GLU A 191 -10.14 -2.90 9.72
N SER A 192 -11.31 -2.26 9.63
CA SER A 192 -12.48 -2.66 10.43
C SER A 192 -13.01 -4.08 10.10
N ARG A 193 -12.87 -4.55 8.85
CA ARG A 193 -13.22 -5.93 8.46
C ARG A 193 -12.20 -6.94 8.96
N THR A 194 -10.92 -6.60 8.99
CA THR A 194 -9.85 -7.45 9.53
C THR A 194 -10.02 -7.62 11.04
N VAL A 195 -10.22 -6.52 11.78
CA VAL A 195 -10.47 -6.52 13.23
C VAL A 195 -11.70 -7.34 13.61
N ARG A 196 -12.72 -7.37 12.75
CA ARG A 196 -13.95 -8.15 13.00
C ARG A 196 -13.79 -9.66 12.71
N ARG A 197 -12.72 -10.07 12.02
CA ARG A 197 -12.44 -11.46 11.64
C ARG A 197 -11.36 -12.14 12.47
N SER A 198 -10.50 -11.35 13.14
CA SER A 198 -9.53 -11.77 14.16
C SER A 198 -10.18 -11.95 15.52
#